data_AF-A0A6N2V814-F1
#
_entry.id   AF-A0A6N2V814-F1
#
_cell.length_a   1.000
_cell.length_b   1.000
_cell.length_c   1.000
_cell.angle_alpha   90.00
_cell.angle_beta   90.00
_cell.angle_gamma   90.00
#
_symmetry.space_group_name_H-M   'P 1'
#
loop_
_entity.id
_entity.type
_entity.pdbx_description
1 polymer ?
#
loop_
_entity_poly.entity_id
_entity_poly.type
_entity_poly.pdbx_seq_one_letter_code
_entity_poly.pdbx_strand_id
1 'polypeptide(L)'
;MKQRQHTDIYKKTRKQLEQENCALQTLAELDGLTGLYNRITMERRVDDHLRSKQPGTMIVLDLDHFKQVNDRYGHIAGDMLLCTIANVLKKMFSGRNLVGRVGGDEFVIFIPSVLDDSMTAGECLRIQERFREVRLGDSILIKLSITIDSSDSRTCSRYRDMFDCADQKIMAKKRLRNLKDGNGLISPAREPAGIQPDMSLIAREMEEKETQPGAYCQDYDTFKQIFRLEERRLRRDKKRAFIILFTLTDRNNGFLPLDKRDTEMDILGEKIKQSLRMGDVYTRYSSCQYLVMVLDVSIENVDVIASRICSAYYQMHQETADNLVLHHSYPLKPARGRPRASRPQ
;
A
#
# COMPACT_ATOMS: atom_id res chain seq x y z
N MET A 1 -16.93 -16.67 58.95
CA MET A 1 -17.19 -15.57 57.98
C MET A 1 -15.98 -15.22 57.12
N LYS A 2 -14.78 -14.98 57.68
CA LYS A 2 -13.57 -14.59 56.92
C LYS A 2 -13.14 -15.57 55.80
N GLN A 3 -13.26 -16.89 56.00
CA GLN A 3 -12.89 -17.91 54.98
C GLN A 3 -13.74 -17.85 53.70
N ARG A 4 -15.05 -17.54 53.83
CA ARG A 4 -15.99 -17.39 52.69
C ARG A 4 -15.71 -16.11 51.91
N GLN A 5 -15.48 -14.99 52.60
CA GLN A 5 -15.09 -13.73 51.97
C GLN A 5 -13.79 -13.86 51.15
N HIS A 6 -12.80 -14.61 51.66
CA HIS A 6 -11.54 -14.81 50.97
C HIS A 6 -11.70 -15.67 49.69
N THR A 7 -12.55 -16.70 49.74
CA THR A 7 -12.83 -17.55 48.56
C THR A 7 -13.66 -16.82 47.50
N ASP A 8 -14.57 -15.93 47.90
CA ASP A 8 -15.35 -15.10 46.98
C ASP A 8 -14.48 -14.03 46.28
N ILE A 9 -13.53 -13.44 47.00
CA ILE A 9 -12.54 -12.52 46.42
C ILE A 9 -11.67 -13.25 45.39
N TYR A 10 -11.11 -14.42 45.73
CA TYR A 10 -10.30 -15.19 44.78
C TYR A 10 -11.06 -15.62 43.53
N LYS A 11 -12.33 -16.03 43.66
CA LYS A 11 -13.19 -16.36 42.50
C LYS A 11 -13.44 -15.14 41.62
N LYS A 12 -13.69 -13.97 42.22
CA LYS A 12 -13.91 -12.72 41.49
C LYS A 12 -12.65 -12.28 40.75
N THR A 13 -11.49 -12.33 41.40
CA THR A 13 -10.19 -12.01 40.78
C THR A 13 -9.84 -12.98 39.66
N ARG A 14 -10.03 -14.30 39.83
CA ARG A 14 -9.82 -15.28 38.75
C ARG A 14 -10.70 -15.02 37.53
N LYS A 15 -11.99 -14.74 37.76
CA LYS A 15 -12.94 -14.46 36.68
C LYS A 15 -12.55 -13.19 35.92
N GLN A 16 -12.07 -12.16 36.63
CA GLN A 16 -11.59 -10.93 36.02
C GLN A 16 -10.31 -11.15 35.21
N LEU A 17 -9.37 -11.95 35.73
CA LEU A 17 -8.15 -12.33 35.01
C LEU A 17 -8.45 -13.17 33.75
N GLU A 18 -9.42 -14.08 33.82
CA GLU A 18 -9.88 -14.89 32.69
C GLU A 18 -10.57 -14.01 31.63
N GLN A 19 -11.35 -13.00 32.05
CA GLN A 19 -11.96 -12.01 31.15
C GLN A 19 -10.91 -11.14 30.46
N GLU A 20 -9.92 -10.62 31.20
CA GLU A 20 -8.83 -9.83 30.64
C GLU A 20 -7.98 -10.65 29.66
N ASN A 21 -7.63 -11.89 30.01
CA ASN A 21 -6.91 -12.79 29.10
C ASN A 21 -7.72 -13.09 27.83
N CYS A 22 -9.04 -13.29 27.94
CA CYS A 22 -9.89 -13.53 26.78
C CYS A 22 -9.99 -12.29 25.88
N ALA A 23 -10.07 -11.10 26.46
CA ALA A 23 -10.05 -9.83 25.72
C ALA A 23 -8.70 -9.62 25.02
N LEU A 24 -7.58 -9.89 25.69
CA LEU A 24 -6.23 -9.82 25.12
C LEU A 24 -6.03 -10.81 23.98
N GLN A 25 -6.53 -12.04 24.13
CA GLN A 25 -6.53 -13.04 23.06
C GLN A 25 -7.37 -12.59 21.86
N THR A 26 -8.54 -12.02 22.10
CA THR A 26 -9.41 -11.52 21.02
C THR A 26 -8.75 -10.35 20.27
N LEU A 27 -8.10 -9.43 20.98
CA LEU A 27 -7.31 -8.34 20.38
C LEU A 27 -6.13 -8.85 19.56
N ALA A 28 -5.51 -9.96 19.98
CA ALA A 28 -4.43 -10.60 19.25
C ALA A 28 -4.92 -11.39 18.02
N GLU A 29 -6.19 -11.79 17.98
CA GLU A 29 -6.75 -12.62 16.92
C GLU A 29 -7.37 -11.85 15.75
N LEU A 30 -7.78 -10.60 15.98
CA LEU A 30 -8.52 -9.79 15.02
C LEU A 30 -7.64 -8.71 14.38
N ASP A 31 -8.04 -8.28 13.18
CA ASP A 31 -7.52 -7.07 12.54
C ASP A 31 -8.11 -5.84 13.24
N GLY A 32 -7.24 -4.93 13.65
CA GLY A 32 -7.61 -3.77 14.48
C GLY A 32 -8.53 -2.77 13.80
N LEU A 33 -8.55 -2.73 12.47
CA LEU A 33 -9.44 -1.84 11.71
C LEU A 33 -10.79 -2.49 11.42
N THR A 34 -10.78 -3.71 10.89
CA THR A 34 -11.97 -4.34 10.32
C THR A 34 -12.71 -5.28 11.28
N GLY A 35 -12.05 -5.72 12.35
CA GLY A 35 -12.61 -6.70 13.29
C GLY A 35 -12.84 -8.09 12.70
N LEU A 36 -12.26 -8.39 11.54
CA LEU A 36 -12.14 -9.74 10.97
C LEU A 36 -10.92 -10.46 11.57
N TYR A 37 -10.75 -11.75 11.29
CA TYR A 37 -9.51 -12.43 11.67
C TYR A 37 -8.31 -11.81 10.97
N ASN A 38 -7.22 -11.60 11.71
CA ASN A 38 -5.96 -11.20 11.11
C ASN A 38 -5.28 -12.39 10.40
N ARG A 39 -4.23 -12.09 9.62
CA ARG A 39 -3.46 -13.09 8.86
C ARG A 39 -3.02 -14.29 9.70
N ILE A 40 -2.42 -14.04 10.87
CA ILE A 40 -1.88 -15.09 11.75
C ILE A 40 -3.00 -16.04 12.20
N THR A 41 -4.15 -15.46 12.55
CA THR A 41 -5.29 -16.23 13.05
C THR A 41 -6.00 -16.99 11.94
N MET A 42 -6.13 -16.40 10.75
CA MET A 42 -6.66 -17.12 9.58
C MET A 42 -5.81 -18.32 9.23
N GLU A 43 -4.49 -18.14 9.13
CA GLU A 43 -3.55 -19.22 8.81
C GLU A 43 -3.68 -20.36 9.83
N ARG A 44 -3.63 -20.04 11.13
CA ARG A 44 -3.79 -21.01 12.22
C ARG A 44 -5.11 -21.78 12.14
N ARG A 45 -6.23 -21.07 12.01
CA ARG A 45 -7.58 -21.68 12.07
C ARG A 45 -7.90 -22.53 10.85
N VAL A 46 -7.44 -22.13 9.66
CA VAL A 46 -7.58 -22.94 8.44
C VAL A 46 -6.74 -24.20 8.55
N ASP A 47 -5.48 -24.06 8.96
CA ASP A 47 -4.59 -25.20 9.20
C ASP A 47 -5.17 -26.20 10.22
N ASP A 48 -5.83 -25.72 11.28
CA ASP A 48 -6.52 -26.56 12.26
C ASP A 48 -7.68 -27.36 11.63
N HIS A 49 -8.45 -26.76 10.71
CA HIS A 49 -9.50 -27.46 9.96
C HIS A 49 -8.92 -28.54 9.04
N LEU A 50 -7.87 -28.20 8.29
CA LEU A 50 -7.20 -29.11 7.37
C LEU A 50 -6.59 -30.31 8.12
N ARG A 51 -5.91 -30.06 9.25
CA ARG A 51 -5.39 -31.12 10.12
C ARG A 51 -6.48 -32.03 10.68
N SER A 52 -7.66 -31.46 10.97
CA SER A 52 -8.82 -32.21 11.47
C SER A 52 -9.57 -32.96 10.37
N LYS A 53 -9.02 -33.05 9.15
CA LYS A 53 -9.63 -33.66 7.96
C LYS A 53 -11.02 -33.07 7.65
N GLN A 54 -11.20 -31.78 7.90
CA GLN A 54 -12.37 -31.00 7.48
C GLN A 54 -11.95 -30.21 6.24
N PRO A 55 -12.07 -30.79 5.03
CA PRO A 55 -11.67 -30.11 3.82
C PRO A 55 -12.61 -28.93 3.53
N GLY A 56 -12.10 -27.94 2.81
CA GLY A 56 -12.82 -26.71 2.54
C GLY A 56 -12.39 -26.00 1.27
N THR A 57 -13.12 -24.95 0.94
CA THR A 57 -12.83 -24.04 -0.16
C THR A 57 -12.35 -22.71 0.41
N MET A 58 -11.22 -22.24 -0.08
CA MET A 58 -10.70 -20.90 0.19
C MET A 58 -11.05 -19.99 -0.97
N ILE A 59 -11.53 -18.80 -0.65
CA ILE A 59 -11.79 -17.72 -1.59
C ILE A 59 -10.90 -16.54 -1.17
N VAL A 60 -10.10 -16.04 -2.11
CA VAL A 60 -9.23 -14.88 -1.92
C VAL A 60 -9.78 -13.73 -2.76
N LEU A 61 -9.80 -12.55 -2.16
CA LEU A 61 -10.35 -11.33 -2.74
C LEU A 61 -9.32 -10.22 -2.63
N ASP A 62 -9.22 -9.42 -3.68
CA ASP A 62 -8.38 -8.23 -3.74
C ASP A 62 -9.17 -7.06 -4.34
N LEU A 63 -9.08 -5.90 -3.70
CA LEU A 63 -9.78 -4.69 -4.14
C LEU A 63 -9.00 -4.00 -5.26
N ASP A 64 -9.56 -4.00 -6.48
CA ASP A 64 -8.91 -3.36 -7.61
C ASP A 64 -8.82 -1.84 -7.41
N HIS A 65 -7.64 -1.26 -7.69
CA HIS A 65 -7.38 0.18 -7.61
C HIS A 65 -7.63 0.82 -6.23
N PHE A 66 -7.54 0.07 -5.13
CA PHE A 66 -7.74 0.62 -3.78
C PHE A 66 -6.84 1.83 -3.47
N LYS A 67 -5.59 1.85 -3.97
CA LYS A 67 -4.70 3.01 -3.87
C LYS A 67 -5.32 4.27 -4.47
N GLN A 68 -5.97 4.18 -5.64
CA GLN A 68 -6.63 5.33 -6.27
C GLN A 68 -7.81 5.84 -5.44
N VAL A 69 -8.51 4.96 -4.72
CA VAL A 69 -9.56 5.36 -3.77
C VAL A 69 -8.95 6.18 -2.63
N ASN A 70 -7.82 5.73 -2.06
CA ASN A 70 -7.10 6.50 -1.04
C ASN A 70 -6.61 7.85 -1.57
N ASP A 71 -6.05 7.87 -2.78
CA ASP A 71 -5.53 9.09 -3.39
C ASP A 71 -6.65 10.09 -3.72
N ARG A 72 -7.84 9.60 -4.09
CA ARG A 72 -8.99 10.43 -4.48
C ARG A 72 -9.83 10.94 -3.30
N TYR A 73 -10.05 10.10 -2.30
CA TYR A 73 -10.99 10.36 -1.19
C TYR A 73 -10.31 10.44 0.19
N GLY A 74 -8.99 10.22 0.23
CA GLY A 74 -8.20 10.20 1.45
C GLY A 74 -8.22 8.84 2.17
N HIS A 75 -7.21 8.62 3.01
CA HIS A 75 -7.05 7.37 3.77
C HIS A 75 -8.24 7.05 4.69
N ILE A 76 -8.89 8.07 5.28
CA ILE A 76 -10.07 7.87 6.13
C ILE A 76 -11.21 7.23 5.33
N ALA A 77 -11.40 7.64 4.07
CA ALA A 77 -12.40 7.03 3.20
C ALA A 77 -12.04 5.60 2.80
N GLY A 78 -10.75 5.31 2.56
CA GLY A 78 -10.28 3.95 2.35
C GLY A 78 -10.50 3.04 3.55
N ASP A 79 -10.22 3.53 4.76
CA ASP A 79 -10.46 2.79 6.00
C ASP A 79 -11.95 2.50 6.21
N MET A 80 -12.82 3.49 5.94
CA MET A 80 -14.27 3.28 5.93
C MET A 80 -14.70 2.24 4.89
N LEU A 81 -14.05 2.20 3.73
CA LEU A 81 -14.36 1.25 2.67
C LEU A 81 -14.01 -0.17 3.10
N LEU A 82 -12.82 -0.36 3.67
CA LEU A 82 -12.37 -1.64 4.23
C LEU A 82 -13.31 -2.13 5.34
N CYS A 83 -13.72 -1.26 6.26
CA CYS A 83 -14.69 -1.57 7.30
C CYS A 83 -16.06 -1.96 6.72
N THR A 84 -16.51 -1.28 5.67
CA THR A 84 -17.78 -1.58 4.99
C THR A 84 -17.74 -2.95 4.35
N ILE A 85 -16.65 -3.26 3.63
CA ILE A 85 -16.43 -4.56 3.00
C ILE A 85 -16.40 -5.67 4.04
N ALA A 86 -15.62 -5.48 5.10
CA ALA A 86 -15.54 -6.42 6.20
C ALA A 86 -16.90 -6.73 6.83
N ASN A 87 -17.72 -5.71 7.09
CA ASN A 87 -19.05 -5.88 7.63
C ASN A 87 -19.99 -6.65 6.70
N VAL A 88 -19.89 -6.40 5.39
CA VAL A 88 -20.67 -7.14 4.39
C VAL A 88 -20.23 -8.60 4.33
N LEU A 89 -18.92 -8.86 4.24
CA LEU A 89 -18.37 -10.22 4.23
C LEU A 89 -18.76 -11.02 5.48
N LYS A 90 -18.64 -10.40 6.66
CA LYS A 90 -19.03 -11.00 7.94
C LYS A 90 -20.50 -11.39 7.99
N LYS A 91 -21.38 -10.60 7.37
CA LYS A 91 -22.83 -10.90 7.26
C LYS A 91 -23.11 -12.00 6.23
N MET A 92 -22.40 -12.00 5.11
CA MET A 92 -22.56 -13.01 4.05
C MET A 92 -22.08 -14.39 4.51
N PHE A 93 -20.96 -14.44 5.23
CA PHE A 93 -20.28 -15.68 5.62
C PHE A 93 -20.32 -15.84 7.13
N SER A 94 -21.52 -16.12 7.66
CA SER A 94 -21.73 -16.39 9.08
C SER A 94 -21.54 -17.87 9.45
N GLY A 95 -21.52 -18.17 10.76
CA GLY A 95 -21.49 -19.54 11.26
C GLY A 95 -20.08 -20.14 11.28
N ARG A 96 -19.90 -21.27 10.58
CA ARG A 96 -18.61 -22.00 10.57
C ARG A 96 -17.58 -21.43 9.61
N ASN A 97 -17.98 -20.49 8.75
CA ASN A 97 -17.07 -19.85 7.80
C ASN A 97 -16.08 -18.95 8.53
N LEU A 98 -14.84 -18.92 8.05
CA LEU A 98 -13.80 -18.01 8.55
C LEU A 98 -13.65 -16.86 7.56
N VAL A 99 -13.58 -15.64 8.06
CA VAL A 99 -13.37 -14.44 7.25
C VAL A 99 -12.25 -13.64 7.89
N GLY A 100 -11.25 -13.27 7.09
CA GLY A 100 -10.11 -12.51 7.56
C GLY A 100 -9.59 -11.49 6.56
N ARG A 101 -8.88 -10.50 7.09
CA ARG A 101 -8.09 -9.55 6.32
C ARG A 101 -6.62 -9.91 6.49
N VAL A 102 -5.97 -10.24 5.38
CA VAL A 102 -4.62 -10.85 5.38
C VAL A 102 -3.55 -9.92 4.81
N GLY A 103 -3.97 -8.87 4.11
CA GLY A 103 -3.14 -7.81 3.56
C GLY A 103 -3.81 -6.42 3.72
N GLY A 104 -3.29 -5.42 3.03
CA GLY A 104 -3.83 -4.05 3.08
C GLY A 104 -5.26 -3.99 2.54
N ASP A 105 -5.50 -4.58 1.38
CA ASP A 105 -6.73 -4.63 0.63
C ASP A 105 -7.13 -6.07 0.24
N GLU A 106 -6.49 -7.06 0.88
CA GLU A 106 -6.71 -8.48 0.63
C GLU A 106 -7.56 -9.14 1.73
N PHE A 107 -8.60 -9.85 1.31
CA PHE A 107 -9.51 -10.59 2.17
C PHE A 107 -9.51 -12.07 1.82
N VAL A 108 -9.69 -12.91 2.83
CA VAL A 108 -9.77 -14.36 2.68
C VAL A 108 -11.03 -14.88 3.37
N ILE A 109 -11.72 -15.78 2.68
CA ILE A 109 -12.86 -16.52 3.20
C ILE A 109 -12.51 -17.99 3.13
N PHE A 110 -12.73 -18.73 4.21
CA PHE A 110 -12.63 -20.18 4.23
C PHE A 110 -13.99 -20.77 4.58
N ILE A 111 -14.51 -21.58 3.67
CA ILE A 111 -15.76 -22.32 3.81
C ILE A 111 -15.37 -23.76 4.17
N PRO A 112 -15.72 -24.29 5.35
CA PRO A 112 -15.38 -25.65 5.78
C PRO A 112 -16.31 -26.68 5.11
N SER A 113 -16.36 -26.61 3.79
CA SER A 113 -17.03 -27.52 2.88
C SER A 113 -16.36 -27.36 1.51
N VAL A 114 -16.05 -28.48 0.87
CA VAL A 114 -15.56 -28.46 -0.51
C VAL A 114 -16.74 -28.15 -1.42
N LEU A 115 -16.73 -26.96 -1.98
CA LEU A 115 -17.66 -26.55 -3.02
C LEU A 115 -17.18 -27.12 -4.37
N ASP A 116 -18.11 -27.53 -5.21
CA ASP A 116 -17.80 -27.80 -6.61
C ASP A 116 -17.49 -26.48 -7.36
N ASP A 117 -16.96 -26.60 -8.59
CA ASP A 117 -16.54 -25.44 -9.37
C ASP A 117 -17.72 -24.49 -9.70
N SER A 118 -18.93 -25.02 -9.86
CA SER A 118 -20.13 -24.23 -10.16
C SER A 118 -20.60 -23.42 -8.95
N MET A 119 -20.65 -24.06 -7.79
CA MET A 119 -20.98 -23.44 -6.51
C MET A 119 -19.93 -22.40 -6.10
N THR A 120 -18.65 -22.72 -6.30
CA THR A 120 -17.55 -21.79 -6.03
C THR A 120 -17.62 -20.58 -6.94
N ALA A 121 -17.87 -20.77 -8.24
CA ALA A 121 -18.09 -19.68 -9.17
C ALA A 121 -19.32 -18.83 -8.80
N GLY A 122 -20.41 -19.46 -8.35
CA GLY A 122 -21.62 -18.77 -7.87
C GLY A 122 -21.34 -17.91 -6.63
N GLU A 123 -20.57 -18.41 -5.68
CA GLU A 123 -20.14 -17.65 -4.49
C GLU A 123 -19.24 -16.46 -4.88
N CYS A 124 -18.28 -16.68 -5.78
CA CYS A 124 -17.43 -15.62 -6.30
C CYS A 124 -18.23 -14.52 -7.01
N LEU A 125 -19.19 -14.90 -7.87
CA LEU A 125 -20.06 -13.96 -8.57
C LEU A 125 -20.93 -13.18 -7.59
N ARG A 126 -21.52 -13.85 -6.60
CA ARG A 126 -22.36 -13.23 -5.56
C ARG A 126 -21.59 -12.14 -4.80
N ILE A 127 -20.33 -12.42 -4.47
CA ILE A 127 -19.45 -11.44 -3.84
C ILE A 127 -19.20 -10.25 -4.79
N GLN A 128 -18.83 -10.50 -6.04
CA GLN A 128 -18.55 -9.45 -7.01
C GLN A 128 -19.76 -8.54 -7.26
N GLU A 129 -20.95 -9.11 -7.41
CA GLU A 129 -22.18 -8.34 -7.57
C GLU A 129 -22.49 -7.51 -6.34
N ARG A 130 -22.27 -8.06 -5.15
CA ARG A 130 -22.53 -7.36 -3.89
C ARG A 130 -21.65 -6.12 -3.71
N PHE A 131 -20.43 -6.15 -4.23
CA PHE A 131 -19.46 -5.05 -4.09
C PHE A 131 -19.34 -4.17 -5.33
N ARG A 132 -20.13 -4.41 -6.39
CA ARG A 132 -20.11 -3.58 -7.60
C ARG A 132 -20.37 -2.09 -7.28
N GLU A 133 -21.28 -1.85 -6.34
CA GLU A 133 -21.59 -0.51 -5.85
C GLU A 133 -21.64 -0.52 -4.31
N VAL A 134 -20.66 0.14 -3.69
CA VAL A 134 -20.55 0.26 -2.24
C VAL A 134 -20.86 1.69 -1.83
N ARG A 135 -21.82 1.85 -0.92
CA ARG A 135 -22.11 3.16 -0.30
C ARG A 135 -21.22 3.36 0.91
N LEU A 136 -20.51 4.48 0.93
CA LEU A 136 -19.67 4.94 2.02
C LEU A 136 -20.40 6.08 2.75
N GLY A 137 -20.81 5.84 3.99
CA GLY A 137 -21.68 6.77 4.72
C GLY A 137 -23.03 6.99 4.03
N ASP A 138 -23.60 8.20 4.20
CA ASP A 138 -24.93 8.53 3.67
C ASP A 138 -24.92 9.05 2.21
N SER A 139 -23.75 9.33 1.62
CA SER A 139 -23.69 10.18 0.41
C SER A 139 -22.70 9.77 -0.67
N ILE A 140 -21.73 8.86 -0.43
CA ILE A 140 -20.70 8.54 -1.44
C ILE A 140 -20.93 7.14 -2.00
N LEU A 141 -21.16 7.04 -3.31
CA LEU A 141 -21.25 5.77 -4.03
C LEU A 141 -19.92 5.47 -4.72
N ILE A 142 -19.24 4.40 -4.29
CA ILE A 142 -18.00 3.95 -4.90
C ILE A 142 -18.31 2.74 -5.77
N LYS A 143 -17.99 2.85 -7.07
CA LYS A 143 -17.93 1.69 -7.96
C LYS A 143 -16.63 0.96 -7.68
N LEU A 144 -16.75 -0.24 -7.14
CA LEU A 144 -15.61 -1.05 -6.74
C LEU A 144 -15.56 -2.31 -7.60
N SER A 145 -14.40 -2.57 -8.18
CA SER A 145 -14.10 -3.84 -8.81
C SER A 145 -13.28 -4.69 -7.84
N ILE A 146 -13.57 -5.98 -7.80
CA ILE A 146 -12.85 -6.94 -6.97
C ILE A 146 -12.39 -8.09 -7.86
N THR A 147 -11.10 -8.40 -7.76
CA THR A 147 -10.56 -9.63 -8.33
C THR A 147 -10.67 -10.73 -7.29
N ILE A 148 -11.31 -11.84 -7.69
CA ILE A 148 -11.62 -12.96 -6.81
C ILE A 148 -11.22 -14.27 -7.47
N ASP A 149 -10.64 -15.16 -6.68
CA ASP A 149 -10.43 -16.55 -7.07
C ASP A 149 -10.45 -17.48 -5.85
N SER A 150 -10.38 -18.78 -6.12
CA SER A 150 -10.57 -19.82 -5.13
C SER A 150 -9.64 -21.01 -5.33
N SER A 151 -9.44 -21.74 -4.26
CA SER A 151 -8.72 -23.00 -4.21
C SER A 151 -9.44 -23.96 -3.27
N ASP A 152 -9.30 -25.25 -3.53
CA ASP A 152 -9.84 -26.30 -2.67
C ASP A 152 -8.72 -27.03 -1.92
N SER A 153 -9.11 -27.69 -0.83
CA SER A 153 -8.19 -28.48 -0.02
C SER A 153 -8.06 -29.94 -0.48
N ARG A 154 -8.50 -30.30 -1.70
CA ARG A 154 -8.32 -31.66 -2.23
C ARG A 154 -6.88 -31.87 -2.67
N THR A 155 -6.23 -30.80 -3.14
CA THR A 155 -4.83 -30.79 -3.59
C THR A 155 -3.89 -30.08 -2.62
N CYS A 156 -4.43 -29.32 -1.66
CA CYS A 156 -3.68 -28.47 -0.75
C CYS A 156 -3.79 -28.96 0.70
N SER A 157 -2.66 -28.99 1.43
CA SER A 157 -2.59 -29.56 2.78
C SER A 157 -2.46 -28.51 3.89
N ARG A 158 -2.11 -27.27 3.51
CA ARG A 158 -1.90 -26.13 4.41
C ARG A 158 -2.59 -24.89 3.86
N TYR A 159 -2.86 -23.94 4.75
CA TYR A 159 -3.35 -22.61 4.41
C TYR A 159 -2.51 -21.96 3.30
N ARG A 160 -1.18 -22.01 3.42
CA ARG A 160 -0.26 -21.39 2.46
C ARG A 160 -0.44 -21.95 1.04
N ASP A 161 -0.56 -23.27 0.90
CA ASP A 161 -0.74 -23.92 -0.39
C ASP A 161 -2.04 -23.46 -1.07
N MET A 162 -3.14 -23.40 -0.29
CA MET A 162 -4.43 -22.90 -0.77
C MET A 162 -4.35 -21.43 -1.17
N PHE A 163 -3.75 -20.60 -0.32
CA PHE A 163 -3.61 -19.17 -0.56
C PHE A 163 -2.78 -18.89 -1.82
N ASP A 164 -1.61 -19.53 -1.94
CA ASP A 164 -0.71 -19.36 -3.09
C ASP A 164 -1.39 -19.80 -4.40
N CYS A 165 -2.19 -20.87 -4.38
CA CYS A 165 -2.94 -21.32 -5.56
C CYS A 165 -4.00 -20.29 -6.00
N ALA A 166 -4.74 -19.71 -5.04
CA ALA A 166 -5.76 -18.70 -5.35
C ALA A 166 -5.11 -17.38 -5.80
N ASP A 167 -4.03 -16.95 -5.13
CA ASP A 167 -3.29 -15.74 -5.46
C ASP A 167 -2.70 -15.78 -6.88
N GLN A 168 -2.10 -16.90 -7.29
CA GLN A 168 -1.59 -17.06 -8.65
C GLN A 168 -2.68 -16.87 -9.72
N LYS A 169 -3.90 -17.33 -9.47
CA LYS A 169 -5.03 -17.14 -10.38
C LYS A 169 -5.51 -15.69 -10.40
N ILE A 170 -5.54 -15.02 -9.25
CA ILE A 170 -5.82 -13.56 -9.15
C ILE A 170 -4.79 -12.77 -9.95
N MET A 171 -3.50 -13.05 -9.78
CA MET A 171 -2.42 -12.38 -10.50
C MET A 171 -2.52 -12.58 -12.01
N ALA A 172 -2.86 -13.80 -12.46
CA ALA A 172 -3.12 -14.08 -13.87
C ALA A 172 -4.31 -13.25 -14.41
N LYS A 173 -5.42 -13.15 -13.67
CA LYS A 173 -6.59 -12.32 -14.05
C LYS A 173 -6.25 -10.83 -14.11
N LYS A 174 -5.52 -10.30 -13.12
CA LYS A 174 -5.06 -8.91 -13.10
C LYS A 174 -4.16 -8.61 -14.29
N ARG A 175 -3.23 -9.50 -14.61
CA ARG A 175 -2.35 -9.39 -15.79
C ARG A 175 -3.16 -9.36 -17.10
N LEU A 176 -4.15 -10.23 -17.25
CA LEU A 176 -5.06 -10.26 -18.41
C LEU A 176 -5.92 -9.00 -18.55
N ARG A 177 -6.38 -8.40 -17.45
CA ARG A 177 -7.14 -7.13 -17.47
C ARG A 177 -6.27 -5.95 -17.89
N ASN A 178 -5.08 -5.83 -17.29
CA ASN A 178 -4.11 -4.80 -17.65
C ASN A 178 -3.68 -4.87 -19.13
N LEU A 179 -3.76 -6.05 -19.75
CA LEU A 179 -3.51 -6.25 -21.19
C LEU A 179 -4.68 -5.78 -22.07
N LYS A 180 -5.93 -5.88 -21.60
CA LYS A 180 -7.12 -5.47 -22.36
C LYS A 180 -7.36 -3.97 -22.34
N ASP A 181 -7.02 -3.30 -21.25
CA ASP A 181 -7.21 -1.84 -21.10
C ASP A 181 -6.14 -1.01 -21.85
N GLY A 182 -5.11 -1.66 -22.43
CA GLY A 182 -3.97 -1.00 -23.07
C GLY A 182 -4.01 -0.84 -24.59
N ASN A 183 -4.78 -1.62 -25.35
CA ASN A 183 -5.13 -1.39 -26.77
C ASN A 183 -5.92 -2.60 -27.31
N GLY A 184 -6.82 -2.33 -28.26
CA GLY A 184 -7.80 -3.28 -28.81
C GLY A 184 -7.26 -4.59 -29.42
N LEU A 185 -8.17 -5.58 -29.40
CA LEU A 185 -8.24 -6.81 -30.21
C LEU A 185 -7.01 -7.74 -30.21
N ILE A 186 -7.04 -8.79 -29.36
CA ILE A 186 -6.53 -10.11 -29.72
C ILE A 186 -7.49 -11.20 -29.19
N SER A 187 -7.91 -12.09 -30.08
CA SER A 187 -8.78 -13.26 -29.86
C SER A 187 -8.25 -14.26 -28.82
N PRO A 188 -9.13 -15.11 -28.23
CA PRO A 188 -8.74 -16.05 -27.19
C PRO A 188 -8.05 -17.26 -27.83
N ALA A 189 -6.73 -17.37 -27.66
CA ALA A 189 -6.04 -18.59 -28.03
C ALA A 189 -4.99 -18.96 -26.98
N ARG A 190 -5.30 -20.07 -26.30
CA ARG A 190 -4.45 -20.93 -25.47
C ARG A 190 -4.05 -20.37 -24.11
N GLU A 191 -4.67 -20.97 -23.08
CA GLU A 191 -4.00 -21.22 -21.81
C GLU A 191 -2.60 -21.80 -22.07
N PRO A 192 -1.52 -21.17 -21.61
CA PRO A 192 -0.24 -21.83 -21.48
C PRO A 192 -0.23 -22.52 -20.13
N ALA A 193 -0.37 -23.85 -20.15
CA ALA A 193 0.20 -24.70 -19.13
C ALA A 193 1.73 -24.49 -19.17
N GLY A 194 2.23 -23.68 -18.23
CA GLY A 194 3.67 -23.44 -18.06
C GLY A 194 4.02 -21.97 -17.88
N ILE A 195 4.83 -21.67 -16.86
CA ILE A 195 5.40 -20.35 -16.62
C ILE A 195 6.43 -20.08 -17.73
N GLN A 196 6.02 -19.41 -18.80
CA GLN A 196 6.97 -18.74 -19.69
C GLN A 196 7.17 -17.30 -19.19
N PRO A 197 8.35 -16.96 -18.62
CA PRO A 197 8.67 -15.59 -18.28
C PRO A 197 8.94 -14.81 -19.56
N ASP A 198 7.90 -14.23 -20.12
CA ASP A 198 8.02 -13.35 -21.27
C ASP A 198 8.55 -11.99 -20.81
N MET A 199 9.86 -11.79 -20.97
CA MET A 199 10.55 -10.53 -20.65
C MET A 199 9.99 -9.35 -21.44
N SER A 200 9.39 -9.57 -22.60
CA SER A 200 8.75 -8.49 -23.38
C SER A 200 7.44 -8.04 -22.74
N LEU A 201 6.67 -8.96 -22.16
CA LEU A 201 5.48 -8.64 -21.37
C LEU A 201 5.85 -7.91 -20.06
N ILE A 202 6.91 -8.34 -19.37
CA ILE A 202 7.39 -7.68 -18.14
C ILE A 202 7.91 -6.28 -18.46
N ALA A 203 8.72 -6.11 -19.52
CA ALA A 203 9.23 -4.80 -19.92
C ALA A 203 8.09 -3.83 -20.27
N ARG A 204 7.05 -4.31 -20.96
CA ARG A 204 5.86 -3.51 -21.31
C ARG A 204 4.96 -3.17 -20.12
N GLU A 205 5.02 -3.97 -19.05
CA GLU A 205 4.34 -3.68 -17.78
C GLU A 205 5.12 -2.67 -16.93
N MET A 206 6.45 -2.71 -17.01
CA MET A 206 7.35 -1.76 -16.36
C MET A 206 7.51 -0.44 -17.15
N GLU A 207 7.01 -0.39 -18.38
CA GLU A 207 7.05 0.79 -19.22
C GLU A 207 6.09 1.86 -18.70
N GLU A 208 6.58 3.09 -18.56
CA GLU A 208 5.79 4.21 -18.07
C GLU A 208 4.71 4.57 -19.09
N LYS A 209 3.43 4.34 -18.74
CA LYS A 209 2.29 4.46 -19.66
C LYS A 209 1.82 5.89 -19.91
N GLU A 210 2.11 6.82 -18.99
CA GLU A 210 1.77 8.24 -19.10
C GLU A 210 2.98 9.08 -18.68
N THR A 211 3.68 9.66 -19.66
CA THR A 211 4.73 10.64 -19.39
C THR A 211 4.11 11.99 -19.09
N GLN A 212 3.88 12.29 -17.81
CA GLN A 212 3.52 13.65 -17.42
C GLN A 212 4.75 14.56 -17.51
N PRO A 213 4.65 15.78 -18.07
CA PRO A 213 5.76 16.72 -18.07
C PRO A 213 6.07 17.18 -16.64
N GLY A 214 7.36 17.14 -16.27
CA GLY A 214 7.86 17.57 -14.97
C GLY A 214 8.46 16.43 -14.14
N ALA A 215 8.94 16.73 -12.93
CA ALA A 215 9.58 15.73 -12.07
C ALA A 215 8.62 14.66 -11.53
N TYR A 216 9.19 13.50 -11.22
CA TYR A 216 8.48 12.34 -10.71
C TYR A 216 8.14 12.54 -9.21
N CYS A 217 6.85 12.74 -8.90
CA CYS A 217 6.36 12.85 -7.52
C CYS A 217 6.17 11.46 -6.93
N GLN A 218 6.82 11.16 -5.80
CA GLN A 218 6.72 9.86 -5.13
C GLN A 218 6.53 9.99 -3.63
N ASP A 219 6.04 8.92 -3.00
CA ASP A 219 6.03 8.83 -1.54
C ASP A 219 7.45 8.75 -0.97
N TYR A 220 7.59 9.05 0.32
CA TYR A 220 8.91 9.13 0.97
C TYR A 220 9.64 7.78 1.02
N ASP A 221 8.93 6.65 1.07
CA ASP A 221 9.54 5.32 1.09
C ASP A 221 10.14 4.97 -0.27
N THR A 222 9.42 5.24 -1.34
CA THR A 222 9.88 5.12 -2.72
C THR A 222 11.06 6.06 -2.99
N PHE A 223 10.99 7.32 -2.54
CA PHE A 223 12.11 8.28 -2.60
C PHE A 223 13.37 7.73 -1.92
N LYS A 224 13.24 7.12 -0.73
CA LYS A 224 14.38 6.48 -0.03
C LYS A 224 14.97 5.32 -0.83
N GLN A 225 14.17 4.53 -1.55
CA GLN A 225 14.68 3.46 -2.39
C GLN A 225 15.46 4.00 -3.60
N ILE A 226 14.92 5.03 -4.26
CA ILE A 226 15.61 5.72 -5.37
C ILE A 226 16.94 6.30 -4.87
N PHE A 227 16.95 6.96 -3.71
CA PHE A 227 18.17 7.52 -3.11
C PHE A 227 19.25 6.45 -2.91
N ARG A 228 18.90 5.31 -2.33
CA ARG A 228 19.82 4.19 -2.11
C ARG A 228 20.34 3.59 -3.42
N LEU A 229 19.51 3.57 -4.45
CA LEU A 229 19.91 3.11 -5.78
C LEU A 229 20.95 4.06 -6.38
N GLU A 230 20.73 5.37 -6.28
CA GLU A 230 21.66 6.39 -6.78
C GLU A 230 22.98 6.39 -5.99
N GLU A 231 22.96 6.26 -4.65
CA GLU A 231 24.19 6.08 -3.86
C GLU A 231 25.04 4.88 -4.32
N ARG A 232 24.39 3.81 -4.81
CA ARG A 232 25.08 2.63 -5.36
C ARG A 232 25.61 2.90 -6.76
N ARG A 233 24.88 3.65 -7.60
CA ARG A 233 25.32 4.03 -8.96
C ARG A 233 26.53 4.96 -8.94
N LEU A 234 26.60 5.88 -7.96
CA LEU A 234 27.74 6.77 -7.72
C LEU A 234 29.08 6.03 -7.47
N ARG A 235 29.06 4.72 -7.20
CA ARG A 235 30.29 3.92 -7.13
C ARG A 235 30.89 3.56 -8.49
N ARG A 236 30.05 3.50 -9.52
CA ARG A 236 30.42 3.04 -10.86
C ARG A 236 30.48 4.19 -11.86
N ASP A 237 29.64 5.20 -11.68
CA ASP A 237 29.50 6.32 -12.58
C ASP A 237 29.94 7.63 -11.90
N LYS A 238 30.62 8.53 -12.62
CA LYS A 238 31.15 9.81 -12.09
C LYS A 238 30.12 10.94 -12.04
N LYS A 239 28.87 10.64 -12.40
CA LYS A 239 27.76 11.60 -12.35
C LYS A 239 27.54 12.09 -10.91
N ARG A 240 27.08 13.33 -10.76
CA ARG A 240 26.83 13.93 -9.45
C ARG A 240 25.33 14.06 -9.25
N ALA A 241 24.86 13.69 -8.05
CA ALA A 241 23.48 13.81 -7.63
C ALA A 241 23.41 14.66 -6.36
N PHE A 242 22.36 15.46 -6.24
CA PHE A 242 22.13 16.36 -5.11
C PHE A 242 20.73 16.19 -4.56
N ILE A 243 20.60 16.33 -3.25
CA ILE A 243 19.32 16.58 -2.60
C ILE A 243 19.20 18.07 -2.32
N ILE A 244 18.01 18.62 -2.54
CA ILE A 244 17.64 19.96 -2.11
C ILE A 244 16.42 19.83 -1.21
N LEU A 245 16.52 20.33 0.02
CA LEU A 245 15.40 20.43 0.96
C LEU A 245 14.84 21.84 0.88
N PHE A 246 13.62 21.98 0.37
CA PHE A 246 12.85 23.23 0.41
C PHE A 246 12.00 23.25 1.67
N THR A 247 12.09 24.34 2.44
CA THR A 247 11.31 24.57 3.64
C THR A 247 10.53 25.87 3.49
N LEU A 248 9.21 25.77 3.60
CA LEU A 248 8.32 26.91 3.60
C LEU A 248 8.23 27.48 5.03
N THR A 249 8.61 28.75 5.18
CA THR A 249 8.67 29.47 6.45
C THR A 249 7.94 30.81 6.36
N ASP A 250 7.53 31.35 7.51
CA ASP A 250 7.09 32.74 7.62
C ASP A 250 8.31 33.69 7.64
N ARG A 251 8.07 35.01 7.60
CA ARG A 251 9.09 36.10 7.60
C ARG A 251 10.08 36.04 8.78
N ASN A 252 9.71 35.37 9.86
CA ASN A 252 10.55 35.18 11.06
C ASN A 252 11.22 33.79 11.12
N ASN A 253 11.34 33.07 9.98
CA ASN A 253 11.75 31.66 9.91
C ASN A 253 10.86 30.71 10.75
N GLY A 254 9.62 31.12 11.01
CA GLY A 254 8.62 30.36 11.77
C GLY A 254 7.75 29.48 10.88
N PHE A 255 6.82 28.74 11.49
CA PHE A 255 5.82 27.98 10.75
C PHE A 255 4.69 28.89 10.24
N LEU A 256 4.21 28.66 9.01
CA LEU A 256 3.02 29.35 8.53
C LEU A 256 1.78 28.96 9.34
N PRO A 257 0.80 29.88 9.48
CA PRO A 257 -0.53 29.57 9.95
C PRO A 257 -1.14 28.35 9.24
N LEU A 258 -1.80 27.46 9.99
CA LEU A 258 -2.33 26.18 9.48
C LEU A 258 -3.34 26.35 8.35
N ASP A 259 -4.10 27.44 8.36
CA ASP A 259 -5.11 27.81 7.37
C ASP A 259 -4.54 28.13 5.98
N LYS A 260 -3.29 28.59 5.91
CA LYS A 260 -2.63 28.93 4.64
C LYS A 260 -1.58 27.91 4.20
N ARG A 261 -1.08 27.11 5.15
CA ARG A 261 0.04 26.19 4.93
C ARG A 261 -0.21 25.18 3.81
N ASP A 262 -1.38 24.55 3.79
CA ASP A 262 -1.65 23.50 2.79
C ASP A 262 -1.76 24.08 1.38
N THR A 263 -2.44 25.22 1.23
CA THR A 263 -2.53 25.93 -0.05
C THR A 263 -1.15 26.35 -0.57
N GLU A 264 -0.30 26.91 0.29
CA GLU A 264 1.06 27.32 -0.09
C GLU A 264 1.96 26.13 -0.43
N MET A 265 1.81 25.02 0.29
CA MET A 265 2.54 23.79 0.00
C MET A 265 2.13 23.18 -1.34
N ASP A 266 0.84 23.18 -1.68
CA ASP A 266 0.37 22.69 -2.98
C ASP A 266 0.91 23.56 -4.13
N ILE A 267 0.93 24.89 -3.96
CA ILE A 267 1.52 25.82 -4.92
C ILE A 267 3.01 25.55 -5.09
N LEU A 268 3.76 25.40 -3.99
CA LEU A 268 5.19 25.10 -4.03
C LEU A 268 5.46 23.75 -4.73
N GLY A 269 4.66 22.73 -4.44
CA GLY A 269 4.75 21.40 -5.09
C GLY A 269 4.59 21.47 -6.60
N GLU A 270 3.58 22.21 -7.09
CA GLU A 270 3.37 22.43 -8.53
C GLU A 270 4.54 23.16 -9.18
N LYS A 271 5.14 24.14 -8.50
CA LYS A 271 6.32 24.86 -9.02
C LYS A 271 7.57 23.99 -9.06
N ILE A 272 7.76 23.15 -8.06
CA ILE A 272 8.83 22.14 -8.06
C ILE A 272 8.64 21.19 -9.25
N LYS A 273 7.42 20.67 -9.46
CA LYS A 273 7.10 19.77 -10.57
C LYS A 273 7.43 20.38 -11.93
N GLN A 274 6.98 21.62 -12.17
CA GLN A 274 7.16 22.34 -13.44
C GLN A 274 8.61 22.78 -13.68
N SER A 275 9.37 23.03 -12.61
CA SER A 275 10.74 23.56 -12.70
C SER A 275 11.81 22.48 -12.82
N LEU A 276 11.47 21.20 -12.71
CA LEU A 276 12.41 20.09 -12.73
C LEU A 276 12.28 19.24 -13.99
N ARG A 277 13.32 18.47 -14.31
CA ARG A 277 13.32 17.59 -15.49
C ARG A 277 12.54 16.32 -15.19
N MET A 278 12.09 15.65 -16.25
CA MET A 278 11.39 14.36 -16.15
C MET A 278 12.17 13.26 -15.41
N GLY A 279 13.51 13.35 -15.43
CA GLY A 279 14.38 12.42 -14.70
C GLY A 279 14.65 12.79 -13.24
N ASP A 280 14.19 13.94 -12.76
CA ASP A 280 14.34 14.37 -11.37
C ASP A 280 13.17 13.87 -10.51
N VAL A 281 13.39 13.71 -9.20
CA VAL A 281 12.40 13.12 -8.29
C VAL A 281 12.14 14.07 -7.12
N TYR A 282 10.90 14.20 -6.67
CA TYR A 282 10.58 14.97 -5.47
C TYR A 282 9.51 14.31 -4.60
N THR A 283 9.47 14.67 -3.32
CA THR A 283 8.51 14.15 -2.33
C THR A 283 8.18 15.18 -1.26
N ARG A 284 6.96 15.16 -0.71
CA ARG A 284 6.59 15.95 0.46
C ARG A 284 7.17 15.28 1.71
N TYR A 285 8.16 15.92 2.33
CA TYR A 285 8.86 15.38 3.50
C TYR A 285 8.13 15.69 4.81
N SER A 286 7.50 16.86 4.91
CA SER A 286 6.72 17.25 6.09
C SER A 286 5.61 18.24 5.73
N SER A 287 4.88 18.73 6.75
CA SER A 287 3.82 19.74 6.56
C SER A 287 4.34 21.07 5.98
N CYS A 288 5.65 21.32 6.02
CA CYS A 288 6.27 22.55 5.53
C CYS A 288 7.48 22.29 4.60
N GLN A 289 7.73 21.04 4.20
CA GLN A 289 8.98 20.70 3.52
C GLN A 289 8.79 19.78 2.32
N TYR A 290 9.53 20.09 1.25
CA TYR A 290 9.71 19.24 0.09
C TYR A 290 11.17 18.82 -0.04
N LEU A 291 11.37 17.56 -0.40
CA LEU A 291 12.68 17.01 -0.69
C LEU A 291 12.76 16.74 -2.19
N VAL A 292 13.78 17.29 -2.83
CA VAL A 292 14.03 17.17 -4.26
C VAL A 292 15.36 16.45 -4.46
N MET A 293 15.40 15.50 -5.39
CA MET A 293 16.61 14.83 -5.85
C MET A 293 16.84 15.19 -7.31
N VAL A 294 17.97 15.84 -7.55
CA VAL A 294 18.38 16.27 -8.89
C VAL A 294 19.54 15.38 -9.35
N LEU A 295 19.40 14.80 -10.54
CA LEU A 295 20.36 13.83 -11.09
C LEU A 295 21.18 14.45 -12.22
N ASP A 296 22.46 14.08 -12.31
CA ASP A 296 23.37 14.47 -13.39
C ASP A 296 23.58 15.99 -13.51
N VAL A 297 23.78 16.65 -12.35
CA VAL A 297 23.92 18.11 -12.26
C VAL A 297 25.23 18.51 -11.57
N SER A 298 25.89 19.56 -12.06
CA SER A 298 27.07 20.16 -11.41
C SER A 298 26.69 21.02 -10.20
N ILE A 299 27.60 21.20 -9.24
CA ILE A 299 27.35 22.00 -8.02
C ILE A 299 26.80 23.40 -8.34
N GLU A 300 27.41 24.08 -9.31
CA GLU A 300 27.00 25.43 -9.74
C GLU A 300 25.56 25.48 -10.27
N ASN A 301 25.10 24.39 -10.89
CA ASN A 301 23.75 24.29 -11.45
C ASN A 301 22.68 23.93 -10.41
N VAL A 302 23.07 23.41 -9.23
CA VAL A 302 22.12 23.09 -8.15
C VAL A 302 21.50 24.36 -7.58
N ASP A 303 22.33 25.37 -7.32
CA ASP A 303 21.88 26.65 -6.77
C ASP A 303 21.05 27.42 -7.81
N VAL A 304 21.35 27.27 -9.10
CA VAL A 304 20.53 27.81 -10.20
C VAL A 304 19.14 27.16 -10.24
N ILE A 305 19.04 25.85 -10.05
CA ILE A 305 17.75 25.14 -10.00
C ILE A 305 16.94 25.58 -8.79
N ALA A 306 17.58 25.68 -7.61
CA ALA A 306 16.92 26.15 -6.40
C ALA A 306 16.44 27.60 -6.55
N SER A 307 17.29 28.48 -7.08
CA SER A 307 16.95 29.88 -7.34
C SER A 307 15.79 30.01 -8.34
N ARG A 308 15.76 29.16 -9.37
CA ARG A 308 14.67 29.12 -10.36
C ARG A 308 13.34 28.72 -9.72
N ILE A 309 13.33 27.68 -8.89
CA ILE A 309 12.13 27.23 -8.17
C ILE A 309 11.63 28.34 -7.24
N CYS A 310 12.53 28.96 -6.46
CA CYS A 310 12.18 30.07 -5.58
C CYS A 310 11.62 31.25 -6.38
N SER A 311 12.27 31.64 -7.48
CA SER A 311 11.82 32.75 -8.34
C SER A 311 10.44 32.47 -8.95
N ALA A 312 10.18 31.24 -9.40
CA ALA A 312 8.89 30.84 -9.95
C ALA A 312 7.78 30.83 -8.89
N TYR A 313 8.11 30.57 -7.63
CA TYR A 313 7.18 30.69 -6.50
C TYR A 313 6.89 32.17 -6.17
N TYR A 314 7.92 33.03 -6.14
CA TYR A 314 7.76 34.45 -5.81
C TYR A 314 7.09 35.28 -6.91
N GLN A 315 7.17 34.90 -8.18
CA GLN A 315 6.51 35.62 -9.28
C GLN A 315 4.98 35.71 -9.15
N MET A 316 4.34 34.80 -8.42
CA MET A 316 2.90 34.88 -8.12
C MET A 316 2.58 35.69 -6.85
N HIS A 317 3.58 36.00 -6.02
CA HIS A 317 3.41 36.70 -4.74
C HIS A 317 3.85 38.17 -4.87
N GLN A 318 3.03 38.99 -5.53
CA GLN A 318 3.38 40.39 -5.88
C GLN A 318 3.60 41.36 -4.70
N GLU A 319 3.47 40.97 -3.43
CA GLU A 319 3.62 41.91 -2.29
C GLU A 319 4.39 41.38 -1.06
N THR A 320 4.94 40.16 -1.08
CA THR A 320 5.58 39.57 0.11
C THR A 320 6.89 38.82 -0.21
N ALA A 321 7.78 39.47 -0.95
CA ALA A 321 9.05 38.88 -1.36
C ALA A 321 10.18 39.29 -0.40
N ASP A 322 10.48 38.41 0.55
CA ASP A 322 11.86 37.99 0.88
C ASP A 322 11.80 36.86 1.93
N ASN A 323 12.45 35.73 1.62
CA ASN A 323 12.73 34.59 2.53
C ASN A 323 11.57 33.68 3.02
N LEU A 324 10.47 33.53 2.26
CA LEU A 324 9.43 32.53 2.62
C LEU A 324 9.83 31.08 2.27
N VAL A 325 10.74 30.87 1.32
CA VAL A 325 11.23 29.54 0.93
C VAL A 325 12.73 29.45 1.18
N LEU A 326 13.10 28.69 2.21
CA LEU A 326 14.49 28.33 2.50
C LEU A 326 14.86 27.06 1.75
N HIS A 327 16.09 26.97 1.24
CA HIS A 327 16.58 25.75 0.61
C HIS A 327 17.97 25.37 1.14
N HIS A 328 18.20 24.08 1.30
CA HIS A 328 19.50 23.53 1.69
C HIS A 328 19.88 22.41 0.73
N SER A 329 21.04 22.52 0.09
CA SER A 329 21.56 21.50 -0.82
C SER A 329 22.53 20.55 -0.11
N TYR A 330 22.46 19.26 -0.44
CA TYR A 330 23.33 18.22 0.08
C TYR A 330 23.84 17.32 -1.04
N PRO A 331 25.17 17.22 -1.26
CA PRO A 331 25.73 16.30 -2.25
C PRO A 331 25.55 14.86 -1.81
N LEU A 332 24.99 14.00 -2.69
CA LEU A 332 24.98 12.56 -2.43
C LEU A 332 26.41 12.03 -2.37
N LYS A 333 26.62 11.10 -1.44
CA LYS A 333 27.90 10.41 -1.27
C LYS A 333 27.75 8.97 -1.76
N PRO A 334 28.79 8.37 -2.36
CA PRO A 334 28.73 6.96 -2.73
C PRO A 334 28.51 6.11 -1.47
N ALA A 335 27.69 5.07 -1.59
CA ALA A 335 27.37 4.17 -0.49
C ALA A 335 28.67 3.66 0.16
N ARG A 336 28.79 3.69 1.50
CA ARG A 336 29.99 3.23 2.21
C ARG A 336 30.23 1.73 1.97
N GLY A 337 31.43 1.36 1.53
CA GLY A 337 31.83 -0.05 1.41
C GLY A 337 31.97 -0.66 2.79
N ARG A 338 31.49 -1.90 3.00
CA ARG A 338 32.03 -2.70 4.10
C ARG A 338 33.55 -2.81 3.88
N PRO A 339 34.40 -2.52 4.87
CA PRO A 339 35.83 -2.75 4.71
C PRO A 339 36.02 -4.23 4.34
N ARG A 340 36.74 -4.48 3.23
CA ARG A 340 37.17 -5.83 2.88
C ARG A 340 37.97 -6.34 4.08
N ALA A 341 37.48 -7.38 4.75
CA ALA A 341 38.28 -8.14 5.70
C ALA A 341 39.54 -8.58 4.95
N SER A 342 40.69 -8.07 5.39
CA SER A 342 42.01 -8.49 4.96
C SER A 342 42.09 -10.01 5.06
N ARG A 343 42.25 -10.70 3.94
CA ARG A 343 42.64 -12.12 3.96
C ARG A 343 44.03 -12.19 4.61
N PRO A 344 44.23 -13.01 5.65
CA PRO A 344 45.57 -13.27 6.17
C PRO A 344 46.42 -13.92 5.06
N GLN A 345 47.67 -13.47 4.94
CA GLN A 345 48.67 -14.04 4.04
C GLN A 345 49.06 -15.46 4.44
#